data_AF-A0A2M7BSG1-F1
#
_entry.id   AF-A0A2M7BSG1-F1
#
_cell.length_a   1.000
_cell.length_b   1.000
_cell.length_c   1.000
_cell.angle_alpha   90.00
_cell.angle_beta   90.00
_cell.angle_gamma   90.00
#
_symmetry.space_group_name_H-M   'P 1'
#
loop_
_entity.id
_entity.type
_entity.pdbx_description
1 polymer ?
#
loop_
_entity_poly.entity_id
_entity_poly.type
_entity_poly.pdbx_seq_one_letter_code
_entity_poly.pdbx_strand_id
1 'polypeptide(L)' 'MKLTGISEKVFLDRYSLKDKNGKPTERKPDDMWKRIAKAVAAQEKTPEGKKKWEKEFNDAMKDFKYVPGGRIL' A
#
# COMPACT_ATOMS: atom_id res chain seq x y z
N MET A 1 10.42 4.44 -1.77
CA MET A 1 10.89 5.54 -0.87
C MET A 1 11.43 5.00 0.46
N LYS A 2 12.32 5.71 1.16
CA LYS A 2 12.81 5.33 2.51
C LYS A 2 12.31 6.34 3.54
N LEU A 3 11.50 5.90 4.50
CA LEU A 3 11.09 6.71 5.64
C LEU A 3 12.23 6.76 6.68
N THR A 4 12.28 7.81 7.49
CA THR A 4 13.32 7.98 8.52
C THR A 4 12.74 8.58 9.81
N GLY A 5 13.26 8.16 10.96
CA GLY A 5 12.92 8.74 12.26
C GLY A 5 11.45 8.52 12.63
N ILE A 6 10.75 9.59 12.99
CA ILE A 6 9.35 9.52 13.44
C ILE A 6 8.42 8.97 12.34
N SER A 7 8.66 9.34 11.08
CA SER A 7 7.82 8.90 9.95
C SER A 7 7.87 7.37 9.76
N GLU A 8 9.06 6.78 9.90
CA GLU A 8 9.26 5.33 9.84
C GLU A 8 8.57 4.63 11.01
N LYS A 9 8.73 5.16 12.22
CA LYS A 9 8.08 4.61 13.42
C LYS A 9 6.56 4.62 13.29
N VAL A 10 5.97 5.75 12.90
CA VAL A 10 4.51 5.87 12.71
C VAL A 10 4.02 4.90 11.65
N PHE A 11 4.75 4.76 10.52
CA PHE A 11 4.39 3.80 9.48
C PHE A 11 4.38 2.35 10.01
N LEU A 12 5.46 1.91 10.65
CA LEU A 12 5.57 0.55 11.19
C LEU A 12 4.54 0.28 12.30
N ASP A 13 4.23 1.28 13.12
CA ASP A 13 3.31 1.12 14.24
C ASP A 13 1.85 1.09 13.79
N ARG A 14 1.46 1.96 12.83
CA ARG A 14 0.06 2.26 12.52
C ARG A 14 -0.45 1.73 11.17
N TYR A 15 0.44 1.55 10.18
CA TYR A 15 0.03 1.33 8.79
C TYR A 15 0.63 0.08 8.14
N SER A 16 1.80 -0.35 8.60
CA SER A 16 2.37 -1.63 8.13
C SER A 16 1.42 -2.77 8.45
N LEU A 17 1.13 -3.60 7.44
CA LEU A 17 0.57 -4.92 7.70
C LEU A 17 1.51 -5.71 8.62
N LYS A 18 0.96 -6.42 9.59
CA LYS A 18 1.70 -7.25 10.55
C LYS A 18 1.29 -8.71 10.41
N ASP A 19 2.24 -9.61 10.62
CA ASP A 19 1.96 -11.03 10.69
C ASP A 19 1.26 -11.40 12.02
N LYS A 20 0.94 -12.68 12.19
CA LYS A 20 0.29 -13.20 13.39
C LYS A 20 1.10 -13.00 14.68
N ASN A 21 2.41 -12.78 14.56
CA ASN A 21 3.33 -12.54 15.67
C ASN A 21 3.57 -11.03 15.91
N GLY A 22 2.84 -10.16 15.19
CA GLY A 22 2.96 -8.71 15.29
C GLY A 22 4.16 -8.12 14.54
N LYS A 23 4.88 -8.91 13.75
CA LYS A 23 6.04 -8.43 12.99
C LYS A 23 5.57 -7.73 11.71
N PRO A 24 6.06 -6.52 11.40
CA PRO A 24 5.70 -5.82 10.17
C PRO A 24 6.16 -6.59 8.94
N THR A 25 5.22 -6.94 8.06
CA THR A 25 5.48 -7.57 6.76
C THR A 25 5.78 -6.52 5.69
N GLU A 26 5.33 -5.28 5.90
CA GLU A 26 5.55 -4.13 5.01
C GLU A 26 6.55 -3.18 5.66
N ARG A 27 7.67 -2.89 5.00
CA ARG A 27 8.71 -2.03 5.59
C ARG A 27 8.75 -0.66 4.94
N LYS A 28 8.14 -0.52 3.77
CA LYS A 28 8.10 0.72 3.01
C LYS A 28 6.67 1.01 2.58
N PRO A 29 6.30 2.31 2.44
CA PRO A 29 5.02 2.70 1.85
C PRO A 29 4.76 2.03 0.49
N ASP A 30 5.80 1.84 -0.32
CA ASP A 30 5.71 1.16 -1.62
C ASP A 30 5.12 -0.26 -1.53
N ASP A 31 5.35 -0.98 -0.42
CA ASP A 31 4.81 -2.32 -0.19
C ASP A 31 3.30 -2.26 0.09
N MET A 32 2.90 -1.32 0.96
CA MET A 32 1.50 -1.01 1.27
C MET A 32 0.73 -0.56 0.02
N TRP A 33 1.33 0.29 -0.81
CA TRP A 33 0.72 0.74 -2.07
C TRP A 33 0.46 -0.39 -3.04
N LYS A 34 1.36 -1.38 -3.12
CA LYS A 34 1.12 -2.59 -3.93
C LYS A 34 -0.06 -3.39 -3.41
N ARG A 35 -0.16 -3.58 -2.09
CA ARG A 35 -1.30 -4.29 -1.47
C ARG A 35 -2.61 -3.58 -1.78
N ILE A 36 -2.68 -2.27 -1.55
CA ILE A 36 -3.91 -1.48 -1.77
C ILE A 36 -4.28 -1.49 -3.25
N ALA A 37 -3.31 -1.25 -4.15
CA ALA A 37 -3.55 -1.24 -5.58
C ALA A 37 -4.11 -2.59 -6.07
N LYS A 38 -3.52 -3.70 -5.61
CA LYS A 38 -4.00 -5.05 -5.92
C LYS A 38 -5.40 -5.31 -5.36
N ALA A 39 -5.70 -4.85 -4.14
CA ALA A 39 -7.00 -5.03 -3.51
C ALA A 39 -8.11 -4.28 -4.26
N VAL A 40 -7.85 -3.02 -4.66
CA VAL A 40 -8.82 -2.21 -5.43
C VAL A 40 -8.99 -2.79 -6.83
N ALA A 41 -7.89 -3.11 -7.51
CA ALA A 41 -7.93 -3.69 -8.86
C ALA A 41 -8.62 -5.06 -8.91
N ALA A 42 -8.67 -5.81 -7.80
CA ALA A 42 -9.32 -7.12 -7.77
C ALA A 42 -10.82 -7.08 -8.12
N GLN A 43 -11.48 -5.92 -8.00
CA GLN A 43 -12.89 -5.72 -8.36
C GLN A 43 -13.12 -5.64 -9.89
N GLU A 44 -12.06 -5.52 -10.68
CA GLU A 44 -12.16 -5.49 -12.14
C GLU A 44 -12.64 -6.84 -12.70
N LYS A 45 -13.45 -6.79 -13.77
CA LYS A 45 -14.12 -7.97 -14.31
C LYS A 45 -13.17 -8.90 -15.08
N THR A 46 -12.13 -8.34 -15.71
CA THR A 46 -11.21 -9.08 -16.58
C THR A 46 -9.81 -9.14 -16.00
N PRO A 47 -9.04 -10.22 -16.25
CA PRO A 47 -7.63 -10.31 -15.84
C PRO A 47 -6.77 -9.16 -16.37
N GLU A 48 -7.05 -8.69 -17.58
CA GLU A 48 -6.36 -7.56 -18.21
C GLU A 48 -6.69 -6.25 -17.49
N GLY A 49 -7.96 -6.05 -17.11
CA GLY A 49 -8.42 -4.92 -16.32
C GLY A 49 -7.75 -4.89 -14.95
N LYS A 50 -7.70 -6.04 -14.24
CA LYS A 50 -7.01 -6.17 -12.96
C LYS A 50 -5.54 -5.74 -13.06
N LYS A 51 -4.81 -6.25 -14.04
CA LYS A 51 -3.38 -5.90 -14.23
C LYS A 51 -3.19 -4.43 -14.59
N LYS A 52 -4.03 -3.90 -15.48
CA LYS A 52 -3.97 -2.49 -15.89
C LYS A 52 -4.19 -1.58 -14.68
N TRP A 53 -5.30 -1.78 -13.98
CA TRP A 53 -5.68 -0.91 -12.87
C TRP A 53 -4.79 -1.08 -11.63
N GLU A 54 -4.25 -2.27 -11.36
CA GLU A 54 -3.25 -2.45 -10.30
C GLU A 54 -2.03 -1.55 -10.53
N LYS A 55 -1.56 -1.44 -11.78
CA LYS A 55 -0.46 -0.54 -12.13
C LYS A 55 -0.86 0.93 -11.95
N GLU A 56 -1.99 1.34 -12.52
CA GLU A 56 -2.45 2.73 -12.45
C GLU A 56 -2.70 3.19 -11.00
N PHE A 57 -3.32 2.36 -10.16
CA PHE A 57 -3.53 2.67 -8.75
C PHE A 57 -2.21 2.76 -7.98
N ASN A 58 -1.26 1.88 -8.26
CA ASN A 58 0.06 1.95 -7.64
C ASN A 58 0.77 3.27 -8.00
N ASP A 59 0.77 3.63 -9.29
CA ASP A 59 1.37 4.85 -9.80
C ASP A 59 0.70 6.11 -9.26
N ALA A 60 -0.62 6.07 -9.02
CA ALA A 60 -1.37 7.16 -8.41
C ALA A 60 -1.02 7.38 -6.93
N MET A 61 -0.72 6.32 -6.17
CA MET A 61 -0.33 6.41 -4.75
C MET A 61 1.18 6.61 -4.55
N LYS A 62 1.97 6.32 -5.58
CA LYS A 62 3.42 6.47 -5.57
C LYS A 62 3.82 7.90 -5.21
N ASP A 63 4.88 8.02 -4.41
CA ASP A 63 5.42 9.30 -3.94
C ASP A 63 4.38 10.18 -3.21
N PHE A 64 3.39 9.56 -2.57
CA PHE A 64 2.31 10.23 -1.83
C PHE A 64 1.45 11.19 -2.68
N LYS A 65 1.44 11.02 -4.01
CA LYS A 65 0.57 11.80 -4.92
C LYS A 65 -0.91 11.66 -4.56
N TYR A 66 -1.29 10.50 -4.05
CA TYR A 66 -2.61 10.23 -3.49
C TYR A 66 -2.47 9.34 -2.25
N VAL A 67 -3.21 9.67 -1.19
CA VAL A 67 -3.22 8.91 0.07
C VAL A 67 -4.66 8.55 0.40
N PRO A 68 -5.04 7.26 0.35
CA PRO A 68 -6.33 6.78 0.82
C PRO A 68 -6.60 7.16 2.29
N GLY A 69 -7.88 7.25 2.66
CA GLY A 69 -8.27 7.50 4.04
C GLY A 69 -7.70 6.45 5.01
N GLY A 70 -7.39 6.85 6.24
CA GLY A 70 -6.60 6.03 7.17
C GLY A 70 -7.17 4.66 7.56
N ARG A 71 -8.44 4.36 7.24
CA ARG A 71 -9.04 3.01 7.42
C ARG A 71 -8.76 2.04 6.25
N ILE A 72 -8.26 2.56 5.13
CA ILE A 72 -7.93 1.80 3.91
C ILE A 72 -6.45 1.43 3.87
N LEU A 73 -5.60 2.21 4.55
CA LEU A 73 -4.15 2.01 4.64
C LEU A 73 -3.81 0.70 5.36
#